data_AF-A0A2M8TG94-F1
#
_entry.id   AF-A0A2M8TG94-F1
#
_cell.length_a   1.000
_cell.length_b   1.000
_cell.length_c   1.000
_cell.angle_alpha   90.00
_cell.angle_beta   90.00
_cell.angle_gamma   90.00
#
_symmetry.space_group_name_H-M   'P 1'
#
loop_
_entity.id
_entity.type
_entity.pdbx_description
1 polymer ?
#
loop_
_entity_poly.entity_id
_entity_poly.type
_entity_poly.pdbx_seq_one_letter_code
_entity_poly.pdbx_strand_id
1 'polypeptide(L)'
;MIDINGKSMLKKYGIKNVFLSADFFLLIIVSVIAFVIMLILPINNKLQLLKDYSQDSIAIDAGILAIVVGALAIITSLINERFLNLIQETDSYFDFVVPFYLSTLTWIASIIINFLLLVLYYFDSSKLPNYKMIVCIITSISIGLLISGLKGISDLVITSIGLGLYRNEVLSKNEKK
;
A
#
# COMPACT_ATOMS: atom_id res chain seq x y z
N MET A 1 31.75 7.53 -15.20
CA MET A 1 31.39 7.69 -13.79
C MET A 1 30.03 8.39 -13.78
N ILE A 2 28.95 7.62 -13.76
CA ILE A 2 27.59 8.14 -13.93
C ILE A 2 27.12 8.55 -12.54
N ASP A 3 26.86 9.85 -12.37
CA ASP A 3 26.33 10.42 -11.14
C ASP A 3 24.95 9.80 -10.92
N ILE A 4 24.86 8.89 -9.95
CA ILE A 4 23.66 8.10 -9.69
C ILE A 4 22.57 9.09 -9.24
N ASN A 5 21.41 9.02 -9.91
CA ASN A 5 20.16 9.75 -9.70
C ASN A 5 19.56 9.73 -8.27
N GLY A 6 20.33 9.39 -7.22
CA GLY A 6 19.91 9.37 -5.82
C GLY A 6 19.34 10.70 -5.32
N LYS A 7 19.86 11.85 -5.79
CA LYS A 7 19.29 13.17 -5.43
C LYS A 7 17.91 13.41 -6.05
N SER A 8 17.68 12.98 -7.30
CA SER A 8 16.37 13.05 -7.96
C SER A 8 15.36 12.13 -7.27
N MET A 9 15.79 10.90 -6.95
CA MET A 9 14.98 9.92 -6.23
C MET A 9 14.56 10.36 -4.83
N LEU A 10 15.50 10.82 -4.00
CA LEU A 10 15.19 11.37 -2.68
C LEU A 10 14.26 12.59 -2.78
N LYS A 11 14.37 13.35 -3.87
CA LYS A 11 13.51 14.51 -4.12
C LYS A 11 12.12 14.14 -4.63
N LYS A 12 11.90 12.94 -5.17
CA LYS A 12 10.58 12.47 -5.66
C LYS A 12 9.91 11.50 -4.68
N TYR A 13 10.65 10.52 -4.18
CA TYR A 13 10.18 9.43 -3.29
C TYR A 13 10.77 9.50 -1.87
N GLY A 14 11.42 10.60 -1.49
CA GLY A 14 11.92 10.77 -0.13
C GLY A 14 10.80 10.72 0.91
N ILE A 15 11.16 10.34 2.14
CA ILE A 15 10.24 10.21 3.28
C ILE A 15 9.34 11.44 3.45
N LYS A 16 9.91 12.65 3.28
CA LYS A 16 9.16 13.91 3.35
C LYS A 16 8.02 13.98 2.34
N ASN A 17 8.22 13.49 1.11
CA ASN A 17 7.20 13.49 0.08
C ASN A 17 6.17 12.38 0.29
N VAL A 18 6.58 11.25 0.86
CA VAL A 18 5.64 10.18 1.26
C VAL A 18 4.66 10.74 2.30
N PHE A 19 5.15 11.47 3.32
CA PHE A 19 4.30 12.12 4.33
C PHE A 19 3.49 13.33 3.82
N LEU A 20 3.85 13.89 2.67
CA LEU A 20 3.09 14.98 2.02
C LEU A 20 2.27 14.48 0.82
N SER A 21 2.21 13.16 0.62
CA SER A 21 1.48 12.55 -0.49
C SER A 21 -0.03 12.58 -0.23
N ALA A 22 -0.81 12.60 -1.31
CA ALA A 22 -2.26 12.47 -1.23
C ALA A 22 -2.69 11.16 -0.54
N ASP A 23 -1.88 10.11 -0.65
CA ASP A 23 -2.12 8.80 -0.03
C ASP A 23 -2.01 8.85 1.49
N PHE A 24 -1.01 9.58 2.00
CA PHE A 24 -0.85 9.78 3.43
C PHE A 24 -1.97 10.64 4.02
N PHE A 25 -2.39 11.70 3.31
CA PHE A 25 -3.54 12.49 3.71
C PHE A 25 -4.84 11.66 3.73
N LEU A 26 -5.05 10.82 2.71
CA LEU A 26 -6.20 9.91 2.68
C LEU A 26 -6.19 8.96 3.88
N LEU A 27 -5.04 8.35 4.19
CA LEU A 27 -4.88 7.47 5.35
C LEU A 27 -5.26 8.19 6.65
N ILE A 28 -4.78 9.42 6.87
CA ILE A 28 -5.11 10.19 8.07
C ILE A 28 -6.60 10.49 8.13
N ILE A 29 -7.19 11.02 7.05
CA ILE A 29 -8.61 11.41 7.03
C ILE A 29 -9.50 10.20 7.30
N VAL A 30 -9.26 9.09 6.63
CA VAL A 30 -10.00 7.84 6.85
C VAL A 30 -9.82 7.34 8.28
N SER A 31 -8.60 7.38 8.81
CA SER A 31 -8.33 6.97 10.19
C SER A 31 -9.10 7.84 11.19
N VAL A 32 -9.15 9.16 10.99
CA VAL A 32 -9.91 10.06 11.86
C VAL A 32 -11.41 9.76 11.79
N ILE A 33 -11.96 9.54 10.60
CA ILE A 33 -13.38 9.19 10.43
C ILE A 33 -13.69 7.85 11.13
N ALA A 34 -12.86 6.84 10.90
CA ALA A 34 -12.97 5.53 11.54
C ALA A 34 -12.92 5.65 13.07
N PHE A 35 -12.04 6.49 13.60
CA PHE A 35 -11.93 6.75 15.04
C PHE A 35 -13.22 7.32 15.62
N VAL A 36 -13.80 8.33 14.98
CA VAL A 36 -15.06 8.95 15.42
C VAL A 36 -16.20 7.93 15.39
N ILE A 37 -16.32 7.14 14.33
CA ILE A 37 -17.33 6.07 14.23
C ILE A 37 -17.16 5.06 15.36
N MET A 38 -15.91 4.66 15.62
CA MET A 38 -15.58 3.70 16.68
C MET A 38 -15.88 4.21 18.08
N LEU A 39 -15.82 5.53 18.34
CA LEU A 39 -16.23 6.09 19.63
C LEU A 39 -17.75 5.99 19.87
N ILE A 40 -18.56 6.10 18.81
CA ILE A 40 -20.02 6.18 18.90
C ILE A 40 -20.67 4.79 19.02
N LEU A 41 -20.04 3.74 18.51
CA LEU A 41 -20.58 2.38 18.55
C LEU A 41 -20.76 1.84 20.01
N PRO A 42 -21.79 1.03 20.31
CA PRO A 42 -21.96 0.40 21.62
C PRO A 42 -20.96 -0.75 21.84
N ILE A 43 -20.43 -0.90 23.06
CA ILE A 43 -19.31 -1.80 23.40
C ILE A 43 -19.61 -3.29 23.25
N ASN A 44 -20.84 -3.72 23.49
CA ASN A 44 -21.17 -5.13 23.69
C ASN A 44 -20.98 -6.00 22.43
N ASN A 45 -21.01 -5.38 21.23
CA ASN A 45 -20.74 -6.06 19.96
C ASN A 45 -19.39 -5.67 19.33
N LYS A 46 -18.63 -4.74 19.93
CA LYS A 46 -17.37 -4.25 19.35
C LYS A 46 -16.29 -5.32 19.30
N LEU A 47 -16.13 -6.11 20.35
CA LEU A 47 -15.02 -7.06 20.44
C LEU A 47 -15.12 -8.17 19.39
N GLN A 48 -16.32 -8.74 19.21
CA GLN A 48 -16.53 -9.76 18.19
C GLN A 48 -16.37 -9.18 16.78
N LEU A 49 -16.97 -8.01 16.53
CA LEU A 49 -16.82 -7.31 15.24
C LEU A 49 -15.36 -7.00 14.91
N LEU A 50 -14.55 -6.64 15.91
CA LEU A 50 -13.12 -6.38 15.74
C LEU A 50 -12.34 -7.65 15.40
N LYS A 51 -12.65 -8.77 16.06
CA LYS A 51 -12.04 -10.06 15.73
C LYS A 51 -12.35 -10.46 14.30
N ASP A 52 -13.63 -10.44 13.92
CA ASP A 52 -14.08 -10.84 12.60
C ASP A 52 -13.46 -9.93 11.53
N TYR A 53 -13.49 -8.60 11.76
CA TYR A 53 -12.83 -7.62 10.91
C TYR A 53 -11.33 -7.89 10.73
N SER A 54 -10.59 -8.15 11.82
CA SER A 54 -9.15 -8.38 11.74
C SER A 54 -8.81 -9.68 11.02
N GLN A 55 -9.60 -10.75 11.21
CA GLN A 55 -9.41 -12.01 10.49
C GLN A 55 -9.66 -11.83 8.99
N ASP A 56 -10.77 -11.19 8.63
CA ASP A 56 -11.11 -10.92 7.23
C ASP A 56 -10.08 -9.99 6.58
N SER A 57 -9.65 -8.96 7.29
CA SER A 57 -8.64 -8.01 6.79
C SER A 57 -7.29 -8.68 6.57
N ILE A 58 -6.83 -9.56 7.47
CA ILE A 58 -5.58 -10.33 7.24
C ILE A 58 -5.69 -11.18 5.97
N ALA A 59 -6.82 -11.85 5.76
CA ALA A 59 -7.02 -12.68 4.58
C ALA A 59 -7.02 -11.85 3.28
N ILE A 60 -7.71 -10.71 3.29
CA ILE A 60 -7.73 -9.76 2.17
C ILE A 60 -6.32 -9.20 1.91
N ASP A 61 -5.65 -8.71 2.94
CA ASP A 61 -4.33 -8.10 2.85
C ASP A 61 -3.30 -9.10 2.30
N ALA A 62 -3.30 -10.33 2.82
CA ALA A 62 -2.40 -11.39 2.36
C ALA A 62 -2.70 -11.81 0.90
N GLY A 63 -3.98 -11.91 0.54
CA GLY A 63 -4.39 -12.22 -0.84
C GLY A 63 -3.93 -11.16 -1.83
N ILE A 64 -4.12 -9.88 -1.49
CA ILE A 64 -3.69 -8.76 -2.34
C ILE A 64 -2.17 -8.66 -2.38
N LEU A 65 -1.48 -8.81 -1.25
CA LEU A 65 -0.01 -8.82 -1.20
C LEU A 65 0.56 -9.90 -2.14
N ALA A 66 -0.02 -11.10 -2.15
CA ALA A 66 0.38 -12.17 -3.05
C ALA A 66 0.19 -11.78 -4.53
N ILE A 67 -0.91 -11.08 -4.85
CA ILE A 67 -1.16 -10.56 -6.21
C ILE A 67 -0.11 -9.50 -6.59
N VAL A 68 0.18 -8.53 -5.71
CA VAL A 68 1.15 -7.45 -5.97
C VAL A 68 2.57 -8.02 -6.18
N VAL A 69 3.01 -8.91 -5.30
CA VAL A 69 4.33 -9.55 -5.40
C VAL A 69 4.40 -10.47 -6.62
N GLY A 70 3.33 -11.23 -6.90
CA GLY A 70 3.24 -12.09 -8.07
C GLY A 70 3.30 -11.31 -9.38
N ALA A 71 2.58 -10.18 -9.46
CA ALA A 71 2.63 -9.28 -10.61
C ALA A 71 4.03 -8.70 -10.80
N LEU A 72 4.69 -8.25 -9.73
CA LEU A 72 6.07 -7.76 -9.79
C LEU A 72 7.03 -8.86 -10.27
N ALA A 73 6.89 -10.10 -9.78
CA ALA A 73 7.71 -11.24 -10.20
C ALA A 73 7.50 -11.59 -11.68
N ILE A 74 6.26 -11.59 -12.17
CA ILE A 74 5.96 -11.80 -13.59
C ILE A 74 6.61 -10.71 -14.42
N ILE A 75 6.41 -9.43 -14.05
CA ILE A 75 6.94 -8.34 -14.86
C ILE A 75 8.47 -8.40 -14.88
N THR A 76 9.12 -8.56 -13.72
CA THR A 76 10.57 -8.70 -13.64
C THR A 76 11.11 -9.89 -14.44
N SER A 77 10.37 -11.01 -14.52
CA SER A 77 10.75 -12.15 -15.36
C SER A 77 10.66 -11.88 -16.87
N LEU A 78 9.81 -10.93 -17.28
CA LEU A 78 9.60 -10.54 -18.68
C LEU A 78 10.54 -9.40 -19.12
N ILE A 79 11.29 -8.82 -18.19
CA ILE A 79 12.30 -7.80 -18.49
C ILE A 79 13.45 -8.44 -19.27
N ASN A 80 13.61 -8.05 -20.54
CA ASN A 80 14.80 -8.37 -21.33
C ASN A 80 15.80 -7.20 -21.33
N GLU A 81 17.01 -7.43 -21.85
CA GLU A 81 18.05 -6.39 -21.93
C GLU A 81 17.61 -5.12 -22.68
N ARG A 82 16.76 -5.25 -23.72
CA ARG A 82 16.20 -4.10 -24.43
C ARG A 82 15.28 -3.25 -23.56
N PHE A 83 14.45 -3.87 -22.73
CA PHE A 83 13.54 -3.17 -21.83
C PHE A 83 14.29 -2.53 -20.67
N LEU A 84 15.31 -3.20 -20.13
CA LEU A 84 16.24 -2.63 -19.16
C LEU A 84 16.93 -1.38 -19.70
N ASN A 85 17.45 -1.45 -20.92
CA ASN A 85 18.10 -0.30 -21.55
C ASN A 85 17.12 0.85 -21.80
N LEU A 86 15.90 0.57 -22.30
CA LEU A 86 14.86 1.57 -22.48
C LEU A 86 14.52 2.29 -21.17
N ILE A 87 14.33 1.52 -20.09
CA ILE A 87 13.96 2.04 -18.78
C ILE A 87 15.10 2.85 -18.15
N GLN A 88 16.35 2.44 -18.36
CA GLN A 88 17.53 3.18 -17.92
C GLN A 88 17.70 4.49 -18.69
N GLU A 89 17.44 4.49 -20.01
CA GLU A 89 17.47 5.70 -20.84
C GLU A 89 16.39 6.71 -20.45
N THR A 90 15.21 6.26 -20.03
CA THR A 90 14.09 7.14 -19.66
C THR A 90 14.01 7.44 -18.16
N ASP A 91 14.97 6.97 -17.35
CA ASP A 91 14.99 7.09 -15.87
C ASP A 91 13.67 6.62 -15.22
N SER A 92 12.93 5.76 -15.91
CA SER A 92 11.55 5.37 -15.56
C SER A 92 11.49 4.13 -14.68
N TYR A 93 12.65 3.56 -14.32
CA TYR A 93 12.75 2.34 -13.52
C TYR A 93 12.07 2.52 -12.17
N PHE A 94 12.35 3.66 -11.53
CA PHE A 94 11.82 3.97 -10.22
C PHE A 94 10.33 4.27 -10.26
N ASP A 95 9.87 4.97 -11.30
CA ASP A 95 8.44 5.21 -11.52
C ASP A 95 7.66 3.91 -11.76
N PHE A 96 8.34 2.86 -12.25
CA PHE A 96 7.78 1.54 -12.42
C PHE A 96 7.83 0.68 -11.14
N VAL A 97 8.97 0.58 -10.46
CA VAL A 97 9.18 -0.36 -9.33
C VAL A 97 8.69 0.19 -7.99
N VAL A 98 8.87 1.49 -7.75
CA VAL A 98 8.54 2.11 -6.45
C VAL A 98 7.07 1.97 -6.07
N PRO A 99 6.08 2.09 -7.00
CA PRO A 99 4.68 1.82 -6.67
C PRO A 99 4.43 0.41 -6.13
N PHE A 100 5.06 -0.63 -6.71
CA PHE A 100 4.92 -2.00 -6.21
C PHE A 100 5.55 -2.16 -4.83
N TYR A 101 6.71 -1.53 -4.60
CA TYR A 101 7.39 -1.54 -3.31
C TYR A 101 6.55 -0.85 -2.22
N LEU A 102 6.05 0.35 -2.49
CA LEU A 102 5.21 1.10 -1.54
C LEU A 102 3.90 0.36 -1.25
N SER A 103 3.26 -0.20 -2.27
CA SER A 103 2.05 -1.02 -2.08
C SER A 103 2.34 -2.23 -1.19
N THR A 104 3.43 -2.95 -1.46
CA THR A 104 3.87 -4.10 -0.64
C THR A 104 4.07 -3.71 0.82
N LEU A 105 4.75 -2.59 1.09
CA LEU A 105 4.94 -2.09 2.46
C LEU A 105 3.61 -1.77 3.14
N THR A 106 2.67 -1.14 2.45
CA THR A 106 1.34 -0.82 2.99
C THR A 106 0.59 -2.08 3.39
N TRP A 107 0.56 -3.12 2.54
CA TRP A 107 -0.10 -4.38 2.85
C TRP A 107 0.57 -5.13 4.00
N ILE A 108 1.90 -5.16 4.06
CA ILE A 108 2.62 -5.77 5.19
C ILE A 108 2.30 -5.02 6.50
N ALA A 109 2.29 -3.69 6.47
CA ALA A 109 1.93 -2.89 7.64
C ALA A 109 0.48 -3.17 8.08
N SER A 110 -0.45 -3.29 7.13
CA SER A 110 -1.85 -3.65 7.40
C SER A 110 -1.97 -5.02 8.07
N ILE A 111 -1.28 -6.04 7.56
CA ILE A 111 -1.25 -7.39 8.17
C ILE A 111 -0.75 -7.32 9.62
N ILE A 112 0.36 -6.61 9.86
CA ILE A 112 0.95 -6.48 11.21
C ILE A 112 -0.05 -5.81 12.17
N ILE A 113 -0.70 -4.74 11.73
CA ILE A 113 -1.68 -3.99 12.54
C ILE A 113 -2.93 -4.85 12.82
N ASN A 114 -3.44 -5.57 11.83
CA ASN A 114 -4.57 -6.48 12.03
C ASN A 114 -4.22 -7.67 12.92
N PHE A 115 -2.99 -8.18 12.85
CA PHE A 115 -2.51 -9.21 13.77
C PHE A 115 -2.43 -8.69 15.20
N LEU A 116 -1.99 -7.43 15.38
CA LEU A 116 -1.99 -6.78 16.69
C LEU A 116 -3.40 -6.61 17.26
N LEU A 117 -4.39 -6.25 16.45
CA LEU A 117 -5.80 -6.21 16.87
C LEU A 117 -6.30 -7.58 17.33
N LEU A 118 -5.94 -8.63 16.60
CA LEU A 118 -6.29 -10.00 16.96
C LEU A 118 -5.66 -10.42 18.30
N VAL A 119 -4.40 -10.08 18.52
CA VAL A 119 -3.73 -10.30 19.82
C VAL A 119 -4.41 -9.52 20.94
N LEU A 120 -4.76 -8.25 20.70
CA LEU A 120 -5.46 -7.41 21.68
C LEU A 120 -6.82 -7.98 22.06
N TYR A 121 -7.57 -8.53 21.10
CA TYR A 121 -8.84 -9.20 21.37
C TYR A 121 -8.71 -10.34 22.39
N TYR A 122 -7.65 -11.14 22.30
CA TYR A 122 -7.39 -12.22 23.25
C TYR A 122 -6.77 -11.75 24.57
N PHE A 123 -6.38 -10.48 24.66
CA PHE A 123 -5.81 -9.91 25.87
C PHE A 123 -6.92 -9.49 26.85
N ASP A 124 -6.69 -9.73 28.13
CA ASP A 124 -7.64 -9.33 29.17
C ASP A 124 -7.67 -7.80 29.28
N SER A 125 -8.79 -7.20 28.89
CA SER A 125 -9.01 -5.75 28.89
C SER A 125 -8.81 -5.07 30.25
N SER A 126 -8.91 -5.82 31.36
CA SER A 126 -8.68 -5.31 32.71
C SER A 126 -7.19 -5.08 33.03
N LYS A 127 -6.29 -5.71 32.28
CA LYS A 127 -4.84 -5.64 32.49
C LYS A 127 -4.17 -4.47 31.77
N LEU A 128 -4.89 -3.79 30.87
CA LEU A 128 -4.35 -2.71 30.06
C LEU A 128 -5.08 -1.39 30.34
N PRO A 129 -4.43 -0.40 30.98
CA PRO A 129 -5.04 0.91 31.13
C PRO A 129 -5.35 1.51 29.76
N ASN A 130 -6.52 2.15 29.63
CA ASN A 130 -7.00 2.73 28.38
C ASN A 130 -7.18 1.74 27.20
N TYR A 131 -7.38 0.45 27.48
CA TYR A 131 -7.61 -0.60 26.47
C TYR A 131 -8.57 -0.17 25.34
N LYS A 132 -9.74 0.40 25.70
CA LYS A 132 -10.73 0.86 24.72
C LYS A 132 -10.18 1.90 23.74
N MET A 133 -9.37 2.84 24.23
CA MET A 133 -8.80 3.90 23.41
C MET A 133 -7.70 3.36 22.49
N ILE A 134 -6.85 2.46 23.02
CA ILE A 134 -5.82 1.78 22.25
C ILE A 134 -6.45 0.97 21.10
N VAL A 135 -7.48 0.18 21.40
CA VAL A 135 -8.23 -0.59 20.40
C VAL A 135 -8.85 0.32 19.34
N CYS A 136 -9.46 1.44 19.73
CA CYS A 136 -10.02 2.40 18.77
C CYS A 136 -8.94 2.99 17.86
N ILE A 137 -7.79 3.39 18.41
CA ILE A 137 -6.67 3.95 17.63
C ILE A 137 -6.15 2.94 16.61
N ILE A 138 -5.87 1.70 17.06
CA ILE A 138 -5.31 0.67 16.18
C ILE A 138 -6.32 0.26 15.10
N THR A 139 -7.61 0.13 15.44
CA THR A 139 -8.67 -0.15 14.46
C THR A 139 -8.77 0.95 13.42
N SER A 140 -8.64 2.20 13.85
CA SER A 140 -8.70 3.36 12.95
C SER A 140 -7.55 3.37 11.96
N ILE A 141 -6.33 3.10 12.44
CA ILE A 141 -5.14 2.96 11.59
C ILE A 141 -5.32 1.78 10.62
N SER A 142 -5.85 0.66 11.10
CA SER A 142 -6.13 -0.52 10.27
C SER A 142 -7.06 -0.20 9.09
N ILE A 143 -8.17 0.49 9.35
CA ILE A 143 -9.11 0.91 8.32
C ILE A 143 -8.44 1.91 7.36
N GLY A 144 -7.65 2.84 7.88
CA GLY A 144 -6.87 3.78 7.08
C GLY A 144 -5.90 3.09 6.12
N LEU A 145 -5.17 2.07 6.61
CA LEU A 145 -4.26 1.26 5.81
C LEU A 145 -4.98 0.46 4.74
N LEU A 146 -6.13 -0.15 5.06
CA LEU A 146 -6.94 -0.90 4.10
C LEU A 146 -7.40 0.00 2.93
N ILE A 147 -7.99 1.16 3.23
CA ILE A 147 -8.47 2.07 2.17
C ILE A 147 -7.31 2.65 1.36
N SER A 148 -6.21 3.02 2.01
CA SER A 148 -5.00 3.50 1.34
C SER A 148 -4.38 2.42 0.44
N GLY A 149 -4.34 1.17 0.92
CA GLY A 149 -3.88 0.01 0.15
C GLY A 149 -4.73 -0.22 -1.09
N LEU A 150 -6.06 -0.21 -0.96
CA LEU A 150 -7.00 -0.36 -2.08
C LEU A 150 -6.82 0.74 -3.14
N LYS A 151 -6.62 1.99 -2.72
CA LYS A 151 -6.27 3.08 -3.64
C LYS A 151 -4.95 2.79 -4.36
N GLY A 152 -3.93 2.32 -3.63
CA GLY A 152 -2.64 1.95 -4.21
C GLY A 152 -2.74 0.87 -5.30
N ILE A 153 -3.67 -0.09 -5.17
CA ILE A 153 -3.95 -1.06 -6.26
C ILE A 153 -4.50 -0.34 -7.49
N SER A 154 -5.48 0.55 -7.32
CA SER A 154 -6.05 1.31 -8.43
C SER A 154 -4.97 2.08 -9.17
N ASP A 155 -4.09 2.75 -8.43
CA ASP A 155 -2.97 3.51 -9.01
C ASP A 155 -2.00 2.57 -9.75
N LEU A 156 -1.67 1.39 -9.18
CA LEU A 156 -0.86 0.37 -9.83
C LEU A 156 -1.47 -0.13 -11.15
N VAL A 157 -2.78 -0.37 -11.18
CA VAL A 157 -3.49 -0.81 -12.40
C VAL A 157 -3.43 0.27 -13.46
N ILE A 158 -3.70 1.53 -13.10
CA ILE A 158 -3.63 2.67 -14.03
C ILE A 158 -2.22 2.83 -14.60
N THR A 159 -1.18 2.78 -13.74
CA THR A 159 0.22 2.86 -14.18
C THR A 159 0.59 1.71 -15.11
N SER A 160 0.16 0.49 -14.80
CA SER A 160 0.43 -0.70 -15.63
C SER A 160 -0.22 -0.61 -17.01
N ILE A 161 -1.47 -0.15 -17.09
CA ILE A 161 -2.18 0.08 -18.37
C ILE A 161 -1.48 1.19 -19.16
N GLY A 162 -1.13 2.30 -18.52
CA GLY A 162 -0.43 3.42 -19.15
C GLY A 162 0.90 3.01 -19.79
N LEU A 163 1.68 2.17 -19.10
CA LEU A 163 2.93 1.63 -19.63
C LEU A 163 2.71 0.70 -20.83
N GLY A 164 1.66 -0.12 -20.79
CA GLY A 164 1.26 -0.97 -21.92
C GLY A 164 0.90 -0.15 -23.17
N LEU A 165 0.13 0.93 -23.00
CA LEU A 165 -0.24 1.85 -24.08
C LEU A 165 0.99 2.58 -24.64
N TYR A 166 1.87 3.09 -23.78
CA TYR A 166 3.10 3.77 -24.20
C TYR A 166 4.01 2.84 -25.01
N ARG A 167 4.18 1.58 -24.58
CA ARG A 167 4.93 0.57 -25.33
C ARG A 167 4.37 0.37 -26.73
N ASN A 168 3.03 0.26 -26.87
CA ASN A 168 2.39 0.08 -28.17
C ASN A 168 2.61 1.30 -29.09
N GLU A 169 2.55 2.52 -28.54
CA GLU A 169 2.83 3.74 -29.31
C GLU A 169 4.29 3.80 -29.80
N VAL A 170 5.26 3.41 -28.96
CA VAL A 170 6.68 3.40 -29.35
C VAL A 170 6.95 2.33 -30.40
N LEU A 171 6.40 1.12 -30.24
CA LEU A 171 6.57 0.03 -31.21
C LEU A 171 5.95 0.38 -32.57
N SER A 172 4.74 0.95 -32.59
CA SER A 172 4.07 1.35 -33.84
C SER A 172 4.78 2.49 -34.59
N LYS A 173 5.55 3.33 -33.89
CA LYS A 173 6.41 4.36 -34.51
C LYS A 173 7.69 3.78 -35.09
N ASN A 174 8.25 2.74 -34.48
CA ASN A 174 9.47 2.08 -34.95
C ASN A 174 9.21 1.14 -36.14
N GLU A 175 8.02 0.55 -36.28
CA GLU A 175 7.63 -0.25 -37.46
C GLU A 175 7.36 0.61 -38.71
N LYS A 176 7.23 1.94 -38.56
CA LYS A 176 7.03 2.89 -39.67
C LYS A 176 8.33 3.50 -40.21
N LYS A 177 9.49 3.12 -39.67
CA LYS A 177 10.83 3.53 -40.13
C LYS A 177 11.51 2.35 -40.82
#